data_AF-A0AAV3ZUV8-F1
#
_entry.id   AF-A0AAV3ZUV8-F1
#
_cell.length_a   1.000
_cell.length_b   1.000
_cell.length_c   1.000
_cell.angle_alpha   90.00
_cell.angle_beta   90.00
_cell.angle_gamma   90.00
#
_symmetry.space_group_name_H-M   'P 1'
#
loop_
_entity.id
_entity.type
_entity.pdbx_description
1 polymer ?
#
loop_
_entity_poly.entity_id
_entity_poly.type
_entity_poly.pdbx_seq_one_letter_code
_entity_poly.pdbx_strand_id
1 'polypeptide(L)'
;MLDTNESKSKAMESDDEFIEDESLSERLIGLTEMFPEPIRKVCCSAGSLVVSVSKTGVWLARNALWIASSSAVILVLPVIFESERAQQHEEHLQQQRQILLGPNAAVSGSGHGSNNLLPGMGMVPPPPPSQSAPR
;
A
#
# COMPACT_ATOMS: atom_id res chain seq x y z
N MET A 1 53.79 -60.79 -2.43
CA MET A 1 54.16 -60.03 -1.21
C MET A 1 53.92 -58.55 -1.47
N LEU A 2 52.67 -58.14 -1.73
CA LEU A 2 52.29 -56.74 -2.05
C LEU A 2 50.78 -56.48 -1.78
N ASP A 3 50.18 -56.90 -0.66
CA ASP A 3 48.74 -56.68 -0.44
C ASP A 3 48.37 -56.38 1.02
N THR A 4 49.19 -55.59 1.74
CA THR A 4 48.89 -55.26 3.15
C THR A 4 49.08 -53.78 3.49
N ASN A 5 49.59 -52.97 2.56
CA ASN A 5 49.78 -51.53 2.79
C ASN A 5 48.55 -50.69 2.32
N GLU A 6 47.89 -51.09 1.23
CA GLU A 6 46.74 -50.33 0.71
C GLU A 6 45.51 -50.44 1.62
N SER A 7 45.31 -51.60 2.24
CA SER A 7 44.15 -51.85 3.10
C SER A 7 44.22 -51.15 4.46
N LYS A 8 45.40 -50.69 4.90
CA LYS A 8 45.54 -49.96 6.17
C LYS A 8 45.32 -48.45 6.01
N SER A 9 45.53 -47.90 4.82
CA SER A 9 45.30 -46.47 4.56
C SER A 9 43.81 -46.14 4.47
N LYS A 10 42.95 -47.11 4.13
CA LYS A 10 41.51 -46.89 3.96
C LYS A 10 40.68 -47.03 5.23
N ALA A 11 41.31 -47.21 6.39
CA ALA A 11 40.65 -47.35 7.68
C ALA A 11 40.69 -46.06 8.53
N MET A 12 41.25 -44.96 8.02
CA MET A 12 41.36 -43.69 8.74
C MET A 12 40.91 -42.47 7.92
N GLU A 13 39.95 -42.68 7.02
CA GLU A 13 39.25 -41.61 6.29
C GLU A 13 37.78 -42.03 6.09
N SER A 14 37.12 -42.34 7.20
CA SER A 14 35.66 -42.43 7.28
C SER A 14 35.21 -42.11 8.71
N ASP A 15 35.95 -41.21 9.36
CA ASP A 15 35.54 -40.55 10.62
C ASP A 15 35.00 -39.14 10.33
N ASP A 16 34.71 -38.84 9.06
CA ASP A 16 33.69 -37.86 8.67
C ASP A 16 32.33 -38.59 8.65
N GLU A 17 31.98 -39.19 9.79
CA GLU A 17 30.60 -39.55 10.09
C GLU A 17 29.84 -38.22 10.13
N PHE A 18 29.32 -37.83 8.96
CA PHE A 18 28.19 -36.95 8.74
C PHE A 18 27.77 -36.28 10.04
N ILE A 19 28.41 -35.15 10.40
CA ILE A 19 27.88 -34.27 11.43
C ILE A 19 26.55 -33.84 10.85
N GLU A 20 25.47 -34.58 11.16
CA GLU A 20 24.12 -34.12 10.88
C GLU A 20 24.04 -32.79 11.59
N ASP A 21 23.96 -31.71 10.81
CA ASP A 21 23.77 -30.37 11.34
C ASP A 21 22.44 -30.38 12.09
N GLU A 22 22.48 -30.74 13.37
CA GLU A 22 21.31 -30.80 14.24
C GLU A 22 20.55 -29.50 14.05
N SER A 23 19.31 -29.62 13.56
CA SER A 23 18.52 -28.44 13.29
C SER A 23 18.32 -27.69 14.62
N LEU A 24 18.29 -26.36 14.56
CA LEU A 24 17.92 -25.55 15.74
C LEU A 24 16.59 -26.04 16.35
N SER A 25 15.69 -26.60 15.53
CA SER A 25 14.46 -27.23 16.00
C SER A 25 14.69 -28.48 16.84
N GLU A 26 15.65 -29.35 16.48
CA GLU A 26 15.99 -30.57 17.25
C GLU A 26 16.65 -30.20 18.58
N ARG A 27 17.52 -29.19 18.58
CA ARG A 27 18.08 -28.67 19.83
C ARG A 27 17.02 -28.06 20.74
N LEU A 28 16.07 -27.30 20.16
CA LEU A 28 14.93 -26.74 20.89
C LEU A 28 13.99 -27.85 21.41
N ILE A 29 13.76 -28.90 20.63
CA ILE A 29 12.95 -30.06 21.04
C ILE A 29 13.63 -30.78 22.20
N GLY A 30 14.94 -31.03 22.11
CA GLY A 30 15.75 -31.69 23.14
C GLY A 30 15.87 -30.88 24.42
N LEU A 31 16.00 -29.54 24.33
CA LEU A 31 15.90 -28.68 25.51
C LEU A 31 14.51 -28.75 26.14
N THR A 32 13.48 -28.78 25.30
CA THR A 32 12.07 -28.86 25.71
C THR A 32 11.73 -30.20 26.39
N GLU A 33 12.46 -31.28 26.09
CA GLU A 33 12.36 -32.58 26.77
C GLU A 33 12.78 -32.55 28.25
N MET A 34 13.71 -31.66 28.64
CA MET A 34 14.11 -31.51 30.05
C MET A 34 13.08 -30.78 30.92
N PHE A 35 12.04 -30.18 30.34
CA PHE A 35 11.05 -29.41 31.10
C PHE A 35 9.80 -30.24 31.44
N PRO A 36 9.19 -30.02 32.63
CA PRO A 36 7.93 -30.63 33.04
C PRO A 36 6.78 -30.40 32.03
N GLU A 37 5.93 -31.42 31.85
CA GLU A 37 4.70 -31.35 31.05
C GLU A 37 3.86 -30.08 31.20
N PRO A 38 3.58 -29.55 32.42
CA PRO A 38 2.74 -28.36 32.55
C PRO A 38 3.35 -27.12 31.85
N ILE A 39 4.67 -26.98 31.84
CA ILE A 39 5.35 -25.85 31.19
C ILE A 39 5.23 -25.97 29.67
N ARG A 40 5.42 -27.17 29.12
CA ARG A 40 5.23 -27.46 27.68
C ARG A 40 3.79 -27.14 27.25
N LYS A 41 2.78 -27.53 28.05
CA LYS A 41 1.36 -27.26 27.74
C LYS A 41 1.01 -25.78 27.78
N VAL A 42 1.54 -25.01 28.72
CA VAL A 42 1.35 -23.55 28.77
C VAL A 42 1.98 -22.89 27.55
N CYS A 43 3.19 -23.31 27.15
CA CYS A 43 3.86 -22.76 25.97
C CYS A 43 3.09 -23.09 24.67
N CYS A 44 2.62 -24.33 24.53
CA CYS A 44 1.77 -24.73 23.40
C CYS A 44 0.42 -23.99 23.40
N SER A 45 -0.18 -23.76 24.56
CA SER A 45 -1.43 -22.99 24.71
C SER A 45 -1.21 -21.52 24.33
N ALA A 46 -0.12 -20.90 24.79
CA ALA A 46 0.26 -19.54 24.44
C ALA A 46 0.51 -19.40 22.93
N GLY A 47 1.25 -20.34 22.32
CA GLY A 47 1.47 -20.38 20.87
C GLY A 47 0.16 -20.54 20.09
N SER A 48 -0.73 -21.43 20.54
CA SER A 48 -2.05 -21.63 19.93
C SER A 48 -2.93 -20.38 20.05
N LEU A 49 -2.82 -19.65 21.17
CA LEU A 49 -3.51 -18.39 21.40
C LEU A 49 -2.99 -17.32 20.44
N VAL A 50 -1.68 -17.17 20.28
CA VAL A 50 -1.08 -16.22 19.33
C VAL A 50 -1.54 -16.51 17.90
N VAL A 51 -1.52 -17.77 17.48
CA VAL A 51 -1.99 -18.18 16.15
C VAL A 51 -3.48 -17.88 15.99
N SER A 52 -4.28 -18.17 16.99
CA SER A 52 -5.74 -17.94 16.98
C SER A 52 -6.08 -16.44 16.95
N VAL A 53 -5.38 -15.64 17.76
CA VAL A 53 -5.53 -14.17 17.78
C VAL A 53 -5.08 -13.57 16.46
N SER A 54 -3.98 -14.04 15.88
CA SER A 54 -3.51 -13.56 14.58
C SER A 54 -4.52 -13.86 13.48
N LYS A 55 -5.04 -15.10 13.45
CA LYS A 55 -6.05 -15.51 12.47
C LYS A 55 -7.35 -14.71 12.61
N THR A 56 -7.86 -14.57 13.83
CA THR A 56 -9.06 -13.78 14.12
C THR A 56 -8.85 -12.29 13.86
N GLY A 57 -7.67 -11.76 14.21
CA GLY A 57 -7.29 -10.37 13.97
C GLY A 57 -7.22 -10.05 12.48
N VAL A 58 -6.61 -10.91 11.66
CA VAL A 58 -6.59 -10.74 10.20
C VAL A 58 -8.00 -10.84 9.61
N TRP A 59 -8.81 -11.79 10.08
CA TRP A 59 -10.20 -11.93 9.63
C TRP A 59 -11.05 -10.70 9.99
N LEU A 60 -10.95 -10.23 11.23
CA LEU A 60 -11.65 -9.05 11.71
C LEU A 60 -11.18 -7.79 10.98
N ALA A 61 -9.88 -7.60 10.82
CA ALA A 61 -9.33 -6.46 10.08
C ALA A 61 -9.81 -6.44 8.63
N ARG A 62 -9.82 -7.60 7.95
CA ARG A 62 -10.35 -7.71 6.59
C ARG A 62 -11.83 -7.32 6.52
N ASN A 63 -12.66 -7.83 7.43
CA ASN A 63 -14.08 -7.51 7.46
C ASN A 63 -14.35 -6.05 7.85
N ALA A 64 -13.67 -5.55 8.88
CA ALA A 64 -13.77 -4.18 9.33
C ALA A 64 -13.33 -3.22 8.22
N LEU A 65 -12.23 -3.52 7.53
CA LEU A 65 -11.76 -2.73 6.39
C LEU A 65 -12.77 -2.75 5.23
N TRP A 66 -13.39 -3.90 4.94
CA TRP A 66 -14.40 -4.00 3.90
C TRP A 66 -15.65 -3.16 4.21
N ILE A 67 -16.13 -3.23 5.45
CA ILE A 67 -17.28 -2.47 5.93
C ILE A 67 -16.93 -0.97 5.96
N ALA A 68 -15.82 -0.60 6.59
CA ALA A 68 -15.38 0.79 6.69
C ALA A 68 -15.12 1.41 5.32
N SER A 69 -14.52 0.67 4.38
CA SER A 69 -14.33 1.12 3.00
C SER A 69 -15.68 1.39 2.33
N SER A 70 -16.61 0.45 2.40
CA SER A 70 -17.95 0.61 1.82
C SER A 70 -18.73 1.75 2.46
N SER A 71 -18.66 1.88 3.79
CA SER A 71 -19.27 2.97 4.54
C SER A 71 -18.67 4.33 4.20
N ALA A 72 -17.34 4.41 4.06
CA ALA A 72 -16.66 5.64 3.67
C ALA A 72 -17.13 6.12 2.30
N VAL A 73 -17.27 5.22 1.32
CA VAL A 73 -17.75 5.59 -0.03
C VAL A 73 -19.14 6.24 0.03
N ILE A 74 -20.07 5.69 0.81
CA ILE A 74 -21.43 6.24 0.94
C ILE A 74 -21.42 7.62 1.60
N LEU A 75 -20.55 7.85 2.58
CA LEU A 75 -20.45 9.12 3.30
C LEU A 75 -19.68 10.20 2.51
N VAL A 76 -18.70 9.79 1.69
CA VAL A 76 -17.88 10.71 0.89
C VAL A 76 -18.67 11.34 -0.25
N LEU A 77 -19.67 10.64 -0.82
CA LEU A 77 -20.51 11.14 -1.90
C LEU A 77 -21.19 12.49 -1.59
N PRO A 78 -21.93 12.66 -0.47
CA PRO A 78 -22.48 13.97 -0.08
C PRO A 78 -21.42 15.03 0.18
N VAL A 79 -20.29 14.66 0.80
CA VAL A 79 -19.19 15.58 1.14
C VAL A 79 -18.52 16.13 -0.11
N ILE A 80 -18.26 15.28 -1.12
CA ILE A 80 -17.73 15.72 -2.40
C ILE A 80 -18.69 16.72 -3.04
N PHE A 81 -19.98 16.41 -3.08
CA PHE A 81 -20.96 17.29 -3.68
C PHE A 81 -20.99 18.66 -2.96
N GLU A 82 -20.97 18.68 -1.64
CA GLU A 82 -20.91 19.93 -0.89
C GLU A 82 -19.64 20.74 -1.21
N SER A 83 -18.49 20.06 -1.30
CA SER A 83 -17.21 20.69 -1.66
C SER A 83 -17.16 21.22 -3.10
N GLU A 84 -17.76 20.51 -4.07
CA GLU A 84 -17.84 20.95 -5.47
C GLU A 84 -18.77 22.16 -5.63
N ARG A 85 -19.92 22.19 -4.93
CA ARG A 85 -20.81 23.36 -4.94
C ARG A 85 -20.12 24.60 -4.38
N ALA A 86 -19.30 24.44 -3.35
CA ALA A 86 -18.53 25.55 -2.77
C ALA A 86 -17.52 26.12 -3.78
N GLN A 87 -16.85 25.25 -4.53
CA GLN A 87 -15.89 25.68 -5.56
C GLN A 87 -16.58 26.31 -6.78
N GLN A 88 -17.72 25.77 -7.23
CA GLN A 88 -18.45 26.33 -8.38
C GLN A 88 -18.89 27.79 -8.14
N HIS A 89 -19.34 28.14 -6.93
CA HIS A 89 -19.71 29.53 -6.63
C HIS A 89 -18.53 30.50 -6.69
N GLU A 90 -17.36 30.10 -6.18
CA GLU A 90 -16.16 30.93 -6.25
C GLU A 90 -15.66 31.10 -7.68
N GLU A 91 -15.70 30.03 -8.49
CA GLU A 91 -15.31 30.09 -9.91
C GLU A 91 -16.25 30.99 -10.72
N HIS A 92 -17.57 30.92 -10.50
CA HIS A 92 -18.51 31.80 -11.18
C HIS A 92 -18.33 33.28 -10.78
N LEU A 93 -18.03 33.55 -9.51
CA LEU A 93 -17.69 34.90 -9.04
C LEU A 93 -16.37 35.40 -9.65
N GLN A 94 -15.37 34.53 -9.76
CA GLN A 94 -14.10 34.87 -10.40
C GLN A 94 -14.26 35.11 -11.91
N GLN A 95 -15.07 34.30 -12.60
CA GLN A 95 -15.41 34.53 -14.01
C GLN A 95 -16.20 35.82 -14.20
N GLN A 96 -17.19 36.12 -13.33
CA GLN A 96 -17.87 37.41 -13.34
C GLN A 96 -16.90 38.57 -13.12
N ARG A 97 -15.97 38.46 -12.17
CA ARG A 97 -14.94 39.48 -11.96
C ARG A 97 -14.03 39.63 -13.17
N GLN A 98 -13.63 38.54 -13.83
CA GLN A 98 -12.79 38.58 -15.04
C GLN A 98 -13.54 39.11 -16.27
N ILE A 99 -14.85 38.89 -16.37
CA ILE A 99 -15.70 39.42 -17.46
C ILE A 99 -16.02 40.90 -17.22
N LEU A 100 -16.31 41.29 -15.99
CA LEU A 100 -16.64 42.69 -15.65
C LEU A 100 -15.40 43.59 -15.63
N LEU A 101 -14.21 43.02 -15.40
CA LEU A 101 -12.95 43.74 -15.37
C LEU A 101 -12.09 43.52 -16.63
N GLY A 102 -12.48 42.59 -17.50
CA GLY A 102 -11.73 42.19 -18.69
C GLY A 102 -10.34 41.61 -18.35
N PRO A 103 -9.70 40.88 -19.29
CA PRO A 103 -8.31 40.41 -19.13
C PRO A 103 -7.27 41.50 -18.79
N ASN A 104 -7.65 42.79 -18.85
CA ASN A 104 -6.76 43.93 -18.65
C ASN A 104 -6.80 44.55 -17.24
N ALA A 105 -7.73 44.18 -16.36
CA ALA A 105 -7.75 44.75 -15.01
C ALA A 105 -6.82 44.06 -14.01
N ALA A 106 -6.60 42.75 -14.14
CA ALA A 106 -5.65 42.04 -13.29
C ALA A 106 -4.18 42.41 -13.61
N VAL A 107 -3.91 42.83 -14.85
CA VAL A 107 -2.57 43.28 -15.29
C VAL A 107 -2.33 44.78 -15.02
N SER A 108 -3.37 45.58 -14.74
CA SER A 108 -3.21 47.02 -14.46
C SER A 108 -2.96 47.35 -12.98
N GLY A 109 -3.14 46.38 -12.07
CA GLY A 109 -2.83 46.54 -10.64
C GLY A 109 -1.40 46.15 -10.24
N SER A 110 -0.70 45.37 -11.07
CA SER A 110 0.66 44.90 -10.82
C SER A 110 1.62 45.67 -11.71
N GLY A 111 2.15 46.78 -11.17
CA GLY A 111 3.08 47.62 -11.89
C GLY A 111 4.33 46.88 -12.38
N HIS A 112 4.93 47.50 -13.39
CA HIS A 112 6.32 47.40 -13.81
C HIS A 112 6.77 46.14 -14.56
N GLY A 113 7.01 46.34 -15.85
CA GLY A 113 8.29 45.97 -16.44
C GLY A 113 8.28 44.78 -17.39
N SER A 114 9.03 44.97 -18.48
CA SER A 114 9.58 43.95 -19.39
C SER A 114 8.62 43.20 -20.32
N ASN A 115 8.68 43.62 -21.59
CA ASN A 115 8.92 42.76 -22.75
C ASN A 115 8.05 41.50 -22.92
N ASN A 116 7.00 41.60 -23.72
CA ASN A 116 6.92 40.72 -24.90
C ASN A 116 5.84 41.16 -25.89
N LEU A 117 6.26 41.28 -27.14
CA LEU A 117 5.42 41.42 -28.33
C LEU A 117 4.61 40.13 -28.50
N LEU A 118 3.27 40.22 -28.58
CA LEU A 118 2.40 39.63 -29.61
C LEU A 118 0.94 39.46 -29.10
N PRO A 119 -0.05 40.18 -29.65
CA PRO A 119 -1.46 39.88 -29.44
C PRO A 119 -1.98 38.92 -30.52
N GLY A 120 -2.50 37.76 -30.14
CA GLY A 120 -3.31 36.94 -31.05
C GLY A 120 -2.97 35.46 -31.05
N MET A 121 -3.38 34.75 -30.00
CA MET A 121 -3.75 33.33 -30.10
C MET A 121 -4.53 32.95 -28.84
N GLY A 122 -5.84 32.77 -28.95
CA GLY A 122 -6.65 32.31 -27.82
C GLY A 122 -8.15 32.29 -28.10
N MET A 123 -8.68 31.07 -28.20
CA MET A 123 -10.07 30.65 -27.99
C MET A 123 -11.04 30.80 -29.19
N VAL A 124 -11.06 29.80 -30.08
CA VAL A 124 -12.26 29.50 -30.89
C VAL A 124 -13.26 28.79 -29.97
N PRO A 125 -14.51 29.27 -29.85
CA PRO A 125 -15.53 28.64 -28.99
C PRO A 125 -15.86 27.21 -29.47
N PRO A 126 -16.17 26.26 -28.56
CA PRO A 126 -16.54 24.90 -28.92
C PRO A 126 -17.88 24.87 -29.68
N PRO A 127 -18.03 24.02 -30.72
CA PRO A 127 -19.27 23.92 -31.49
C PRO A 127 -20.42 23.30 -30.66
N PRO A 128 -21.68 23.72 -30.88
CA PRO A 128 -22.83 23.18 -30.18
C PRO A 128 -23.10 21.71 -30.55
N PRO A 129 -23.65 20.89 -29.62
CA PRO A 129 -23.98 19.49 -29.90
C PRO A 129 -25.09 19.42 -30.97
N SER A 130 -24.80 18.75 -32.07
CA SER A 130 -25.79 18.38 -33.09
C SER A 130 -26.83 17.44 -32.45
N GLN A 131 -28.03 17.96 -32.18
CA GLN A 131 -29.17 17.14 -31.80
C GLN A 131 -29.54 16.24 -33.00
N SER A 132 -29.28 14.94 -32.88
CA SER A 132 -29.81 13.92 -33.78
C SER A 132 -31.31 13.74 -33.51
N ALA A 133 -32.15 14.19 -34.45
CA ALA A 133 -33.59 13.91 -34.41
C ALA A 133 -33.85 12.40 -34.66
N PRO A 134 -34.79 11.76 -33.93
CA PRO A 134 -35.16 10.38 -34.19
C PRO A 134 -36.08 10.27 -35.42
N ARG A 135 -35.81 9.28 -36.28
CA ARG A 135 -36.78 8.71 -37.23
C ARG A 135 -37.20 7.33 -36.73
#